data_AF-A0A7J9KCN7-F1
#
_entry.id   AF-A0A7J9KCN7-F1
#
_cell.length_a   1.000
_cell.length_b   1.000
_cell.length_c   1.000
_cell.angle_alpha   90.00
_cell.angle_beta   90.00
_cell.angle_gamma   90.00
#
_symmetry.space_group_name_H-M   'P 1'
#
loop_
_entity.id
_entity.type
_entity.pdbx_description
1 polymer ?
#
loop_
_entity_poly.entity_id
_entity_poly.type
_entity_poly.pdbx_seq_one_letter_code
_entity_poly.pdbx_strand_id
1 'polypeptide(L)'
;YNGGPTFAKGDHCLDCLIDVAHTVVCADSYRDRRKLMKEIAEDVLLAKCEDGAYYVSKAWLQQWVKRKNLDAPCEADAGPTMSIRCPHGHLMPEQAAGAKRLLVPEKLWLFFYEDAITVKPDDSSGCSTFPSDSEECPECSNTLSEVACLEDSRREMKLKQRQNHEKLATGKSIPLSSNCKYYLLPSSWLSKWRSYVTASSKHTSFMEPEILDGVINLLKCEKHSRLLERPPKVAYKRGSFFQKGSTTDRLTIITENDWKCFCEEWGGTEENGISAIIELCSSNDLAECCGGLPMCEQPLDLQNEVNNENESRQPVIRTCPEVCEECIGERESCELMQKLNYADEDIYVYLVRGKEAPKSILQASESSEPDRRTSKRSRRTNNGNLVNLRVSATTSIYQLKMMIWESLGVVKENQILHKGSRVIDQETATLADMNIFPGDRLWVKDSEIHEDRDIADELSDQKMNVENIEEGFRGTLLTANISSQVV
;
A
#
# COMPACT_ATOMS: atom_id res chain seq x y z
N TYR A 1 -6.49 -77.22 -11.06
CA TYR A 1 -6.91 -76.47 -9.86
C TYR A 1 -7.42 -77.47 -8.84
N ASN A 2 -6.70 -77.66 -7.73
CA ASN A 2 -7.06 -78.39 -6.48
C ASN A 2 -5.79 -79.00 -5.86
N GLY A 3 -4.92 -78.16 -5.27
CA GLY A 3 -3.59 -78.61 -4.82
C GLY A 3 -3.13 -78.01 -3.49
N GLY A 4 -4.05 -77.67 -2.59
CA GLY A 4 -3.74 -77.32 -1.21
C GLY A 4 -4.47 -78.28 -0.26
N PRO A 5 -3.88 -78.63 0.90
CA PRO A 5 -4.55 -79.46 1.89
C PRO A 5 -5.85 -78.79 2.36
N THR A 6 -6.94 -79.56 2.41
CA THR A 6 -8.23 -79.11 2.91
C THR A 6 -8.14 -79.02 4.44
N PHE A 7 -7.97 -77.82 4.98
CA PHE A 7 -7.96 -77.62 6.44
C PHE A 7 -9.32 -78.05 7.02
N ALA A 8 -9.33 -79.06 7.89
CA ALA A 8 -10.46 -79.49 8.69
C ALA A 8 -10.57 -78.64 9.97
N LYS A 9 -11.70 -78.71 10.69
CA LYS A 9 -11.94 -77.97 11.96
C LYS A 9 -10.88 -78.22 13.06
N GLY A 10 -10.03 -79.24 12.91
CA GLY A 10 -8.94 -79.58 13.82
C GLY A 10 -7.55 -79.09 13.40
N ASP A 11 -7.40 -78.48 12.22
CA ASP A 11 -6.10 -78.08 11.68
C ASP A 11 -5.73 -76.66 12.14
N HIS A 12 -5.66 -76.44 13.45
CA HIS A 12 -5.15 -75.22 14.05
C HIS A 12 -3.78 -75.49 14.69
N CYS A 13 -2.83 -74.58 14.47
CA CYS A 13 -1.58 -74.61 15.21
C CYS A 13 -1.84 -74.15 16.64
N LEU A 14 -1.54 -75.00 17.63
CA LEU A 14 -1.68 -74.64 19.05
C LEU A 14 -0.82 -73.43 19.42
N ASP A 15 0.38 -73.31 18.85
CA ASP A 15 1.25 -72.14 19.08
C ASP A 15 0.60 -70.87 18.54
N CYS A 16 -0.01 -70.91 17.34
CA CYS A 16 -0.74 -69.76 16.81
C CYS A 16 -1.99 -69.40 17.63
N LEU A 17 -2.69 -70.40 18.20
CA LEU A 17 -3.83 -70.13 19.09
C LEU A 17 -3.39 -69.53 20.44
N ILE A 18 -2.27 -70.03 20.99
CA ILE A 18 -1.66 -69.49 22.20
C ILE A 18 -1.19 -68.06 21.96
N ASP A 19 -0.55 -67.77 20.83
CA ASP A 19 -0.12 -66.44 20.43
C ASP A 19 -1.31 -65.48 20.25
N VAL A 20 -2.40 -65.93 19.63
CA VAL A 20 -3.63 -65.14 19.50
C VAL A 20 -4.27 -64.88 20.87
N ALA A 21 -4.37 -65.89 21.74
CA ALA A 21 -4.91 -65.75 23.08
C ALA A 21 -4.06 -64.82 23.95
N HIS A 22 -2.73 -64.94 23.87
CA HIS A 22 -1.78 -64.06 24.54
C HIS A 22 -1.91 -62.62 24.04
N THR A 23 -2.03 -62.42 22.73
CA THR A 23 -2.22 -61.10 22.13
C THR A 23 -3.53 -60.46 22.60
N VAL A 24 -4.63 -61.22 22.70
CA VAL A 24 -5.93 -60.72 23.18
C VAL A 24 -5.89 -60.38 24.67
N VAL A 25 -5.31 -61.25 25.51
CA VAL A 25 -5.18 -61.00 26.96
C VAL A 25 -4.26 -59.81 27.24
N CYS A 26 -3.14 -59.71 26.52
CA CYS A 26 -2.25 -58.55 26.60
C CYS A 26 -2.94 -57.26 26.16
N ALA A 27 -3.70 -57.30 25.06
CA ALA A 27 -4.48 -56.16 24.57
C ALA A 27 -5.53 -55.67 25.57
N ASP A 28 -6.29 -56.57 26.19
CA ASP A 28 -7.28 -56.23 27.22
C ASP A 28 -6.60 -55.63 28.47
N SER A 29 -5.47 -56.21 28.91
CA SER A 29 -4.70 -55.68 30.04
C SER A 29 -4.10 -54.28 29.77
N TYR A 30 -3.69 -54.01 28.52
CA TYR A 30 -3.16 -52.71 28.12
C TYR A 30 -4.27 -51.67 28.03
N ARG A 31 -5.42 -52.03 27.47
CA ARG A 31 -6.59 -51.14 27.35
C ARG A 31 -7.08 -50.67 28.72
N ASP A 32 -7.18 -51.57 29.69
CA ASP A 32 -7.59 -51.23 31.06
C ASP A 32 -6.54 -50.34 31.76
N ARG A 33 -5.26 -50.66 31.61
CA ARG A 33 -4.15 -49.84 32.12
C ARG A 33 -4.16 -48.44 31.51
N ARG A 34 -4.35 -48.32 30.19
CA ARG A 34 -4.45 -47.05 29.46
C ARG A 34 -5.64 -46.21 29.92
N LYS A 35 -6.79 -46.84 30.20
CA LYS A 35 -7.97 -46.14 30.73
C LYS A 35 -7.69 -45.52 32.10
N LEU A 36 -7.07 -46.28 33.01
CA LEU A 36 -6.67 -45.76 34.32
C LEU A 36 -5.66 -44.62 34.19
N MET A 37 -4.65 -44.77 33.33
CA MET A 37 -3.65 -43.71 33.10
C MET A 37 -4.26 -42.46 32.48
N LYS A 38 -5.30 -42.62 31.65
CA LYS A 38 -6.03 -41.50 31.06
C LYS A 38 -6.79 -40.66 32.09
N GLU A 39 -7.43 -41.30 33.06
CA GLU A 39 -8.07 -40.58 34.19
C GLU A 39 -7.04 -39.76 34.97
N ILE A 40 -5.87 -40.35 35.27
CA ILE A 40 -4.77 -39.64 35.95
C ILE A 40 -4.25 -38.46 35.09
N ALA A 41 -4.07 -38.67 33.78
CA ALA A 41 -3.62 -37.62 32.87
C ALA A 41 -4.61 -36.46 32.76
N GLU A 42 -5.91 -36.75 32.77
CA GLU A 42 -6.97 -35.73 32.81
C GLU A 42 -6.92 -34.92 34.11
N ASP A 43 -6.71 -35.56 35.26
CA ASP A 43 -6.53 -34.87 36.54
C ASP A 43 -5.28 -33.98 36.56
N VAL A 44 -4.17 -34.42 35.96
CA VAL A 44 -2.96 -33.59 35.78
C VAL A 44 -3.26 -32.37 34.91
N LEU A 45 -3.97 -32.53 33.80
CA LEU A 45 -4.37 -31.42 32.92
C LEU A 45 -5.30 -30.42 33.63
N LEU A 46 -6.10 -30.88 34.59
CA LEU A 46 -6.97 -30.08 35.44
C LEU A 46 -6.28 -29.52 36.69
N ALA A 47 -4.98 -29.75 36.86
CA ALA A 47 -4.18 -29.35 38.03
C ALA A 47 -4.75 -29.87 39.37
N LYS A 48 -5.36 -31.06 39.36
CA LYS A 48 -5.88 -31.73 40.56
C LYS A 48 -4.90 -32.72 41.19
N CYS A 49 -3.75 -32.92 40.55
CA CYS A 49 -2.74 -33.86 40.98
C CYS A 49 -1.64 -33.14 41.76
N GLU A 50 -1.43 -33.53 43.02
CA GLU A 50 -0.41 -32.94 43.90
C GLU A 50 0.91 -33.74 43.90
N ASP A 51 0.92 -34.97 43.37
CA ASP A 51 2.05 -35.91 43.38
C ASP A 51 2.84 -35.88 42.06
N GLY A 52 3.34 -34.69 41.69
CA GLY A 52 4.07 -34.49 40.44
C GLY A 52 5.56 -34.83 40.55
N ALA A 53 6.05 -35.79 39.76
CA ALA A 53 7.44 -36.27 39.81
C ALA A 53 8.27 -35.97 38.54
N TYR A 54 7.65 -36.04 37.35
CA TYR A 54 8.37 -35.93 36.07
C TYR A 54 7.72 -34.91 35.12
N TYR A 55 8.51 -34.20 34.34
CA TYR A 55 8.04 -33.27 33.33
C TYR A 55 7.66 -33.95 32.02
N VAL A 56 6.49 -33.59 31.49
CA VAL A 56 5.98 -33.99 30.17
C VAL A 56 5.50 -32.76 29.41
N SER A 57 5.61 -32.80 28.08
CA SER A 57 5.05 -31.75 27.22
C SER A 57 3.54 -31.63 27.41
N LYS A 58 3.07 -30.42 27.74
CA LYS A 58 1.63 -30.15 27.90
C LYS A 58 0.87 -30.39 26.60
N ALA A 59 1.44 -29.99 25.46
CA ALA A 59 0.82 -30.16 24.15
C ALA A 59 0.69 -31.65 23.78
N TRP A 60 1.75 -32.43 24.02
CA TRP A 60 1.73 -33.87 23.80
C TRP A 60 0.70 -34.57 24.70
N LEU A 61 0.68 -34.25 26.01
CA LEU A 61 -0.26 -34.86 26.96
C LEU A 61 -1.72 -34.57 26.59
N GLN A 62 -2.01 -33.34 26.17
CA GLN A 62 -3.35 -32.96 25.68
C GLN A 62 -3.76 -33.76 24.44
N GLN A 63 -2.83 -34.03 23.53
CA GLN A 63 -3.10 -34.87 22.36
C GLN A 63 -3.26 -36.33 22.76
N TRP A 64 -2.40 -36.84 23.66
CA TRP A 64 -2.44 -38.20 24.18
C TRP A 64 -3.81 -38.53 24.82
N VAL A 65 -4.33 -37.64 25.67
CA VAL A 65 -5.66 -37.80 26.30
C VAL A 65 -6.80 -37.80 25.27
N LYS A 66 -6.73 -36.94 24.25
CA LYS A 66 -7.78 -36.83 23.22
C LYS A 66 -7.86 -38.04 22.29
N ARG A 67 -6.81 -38.86 22.21
CA ARG A 67 -6.80 -40.05 21.36
C ARG A 67 -7.78 -41.11 21.88
N LYS A 68 -8.32 -41.91 20.95
CA LYS A 68 -9.13 -43.08 21.28
C LYS A 68 -8.25 -44.11 21.98
N ASN A 69 -8.83 -44.88 22.90
CA ASN A 69 -8.12 -45.98 23.55
C ASN A 69 -7.79 -47.01 22.47
N LEU A 70 -6.49 -47.23 22.23
CA LEU A 70 -5.99 -48.29 21.37
C LEU A 70 -5.63 -49.51 22.22
N ASP A 71 -5.59 -50.66 21.57
CA ASP A 71 -5.31 -51.95 22.19
C ASP A 71 -3.81 -52.23 22.31
N ALA A 72 -2.97 -51.34 21.75
CA ALA A 72 -1.52 -51.38 21.84
C ALA A 72 -0.93 -49.95 21.71
N PRO A 73 0.34 -49.74 22.14
CA PRO A 73 1.09 -48.52 21.87
C PRO A 73 1.23 -48.22 20.37
N CYS A 74 1.33 -46.95 19.99
CA CYS A 74 1.52 -46.56 18.59
C CYS A 74 2.57 -45.45 18.43
N GLU A 75 2.95 -45.13 17.19
CA GLU A 75 3.94 -44.08 16.85
C GLU A 75 3.72 -42.73 17.55
N ALA A 76 2.46 -42.37 17.84
CA ALA A 76 2.13 -41.13 18.53
C ALA A 76 2.37 -41.17 20.05
N ASP A 77 2.64 -42.34 20.62
CA ASP A 77 3.07 -42.51 22.02
C ASP A 77 4.57 -42.28 22.21
N ALA A 78 5.34 -42.18 21.11
CA ALA A 78 6.72 -41.74 21.18
C ALA A 78 6.82 -40.25 21.53
N GLY A 79 7.93 -39.87 22.18
CA GLY A 79 8.32 -38.48 22.34
C GLY A 79 7.59 -37.64 23.41
N PRO A 80 7.23 -38.15 24.60
CA PRO A 80 6.52 -37.37 25.62
C PRO A 80 7.27 -36.10 26.08
N THR A 81 8.60 -36.09 25.96
CA THR A 81 9.46 -34.97 26.36
C THR A 81 10.13 -34.24 25.19
N MET A 82 9.83 -34.61 23.94
CA MET A 82 10.48 -34.06 22.75
C MET A 82 10.40 -32.54 22.65
N SER A 83 9.23 -31.94 22.90
CA SER A 83 9.04 -30.50 22.75
C SER A 83 9.58 -29.67 23.91
N ILE A 84 10.01 -30.33 24.99
CA ILE A 84 10.55 -29.69 26.19
C ILE A 84 12.04 -29.98 26.36
N ARG A 85 12.64 -30.69 25.41
CA ARG A 85 14.08 -30.96 25.34
C ARG A 85 14.72 -30.03 24.33
N CYS A 86 15.79 -29.35 24.72
CA CYS A 86 16.56 -28.53 23.80
C CYS A 86 17.57 -29.37 22.99
N PRO A 87 18.18 -28.82 21.92
CA PRO A 87 19.23 -29.51 21.16
C PRO A 87 20.47 -29.90 22.00
N HIS A 88 20.73 -29.20 23.11
CA HIS A 88 21.81 -29.53 24.05
C HIS A 88 21.48 -30.75 24.93
N GLY A 89 20.27 -31.31 24.82
CA GLY A 89 19.83 -32.49 25.55
C GLY A 89 19.24 -32.21 26.94
N HIS A 90 19.21 -30.96 27.37
CA HIS A 90 18.67 -30.50 28.65
C HIS A 90 17.21 -30.04 28.55
N LEU A 91 16.60 -29.74 29.71
CA LEU A 91 15.25 -29.21 29.79
C LEU A 91 15.19 -27.79 29.20
N MET A 92 14.32 -27.57 28.23
CA MET A 92 14.15 -26.27 27.57
C MET A 92 13.47 -25.27 28.52
N PRO A 93 13.89 -24.00 28.59
CA PRO A 93 13.29 -23.01 29.49
C PRO A 93 11.80 -22.79 29.21
N GLU A 94 10.99 -22.59 30.26
CA GLU A 94 9.52 -22.47 30.13
C GLU A 94 9.09 -21.29 29.26
N GLN A 95 9.90 -20.23 29.18
CA GLN A 95 9.66 -19.04 28.37
C GLN A 95 9.85 -19.30 26.87
N ALA A 96 10.49 -20.40 26.48
CA ALA A 96 10.67 -20.77 25.09
C ALA A 96 9.34 -21.16 24.42
N ALA A 97 9.20 -20.81 23.14
CA ALA A 97 8.01 -21.15 22.38
C ALA A 97 7.83 -22.68 22.30
N GLY A 98 6.67 -23.18 22.76
CA GLY A 98 6.35 -24.61 22.72
C GLY A 98 6.89 -25.45 23.88
N ALA A 99 7.66 -24.87 24.80
CA ALA A 99 8.25 -25.57 25.96
C ALA A 99 7.29 -25.82 27.12
N LYS A 100 6.00 -25.50 26.97
CA LYS A 100 5.03 -25.63 28.07
C LYS A 100 4.98 -27.05 28.60
N ARG A 101 5.25 -27.22 29.89
CA ARG A 101 5.33 -28.54 30.54
C ARG A 101 4.38 -28.69 31.72
N LEU A 102 4.16 -29.93 32.14
CA LEU A 102 3.38 -30.30 33.31
C LEU A 102 4.12 -31.38 34.08
N LEU A 103 3.98 -31.38 35.41
CA LEU A 103 4.43 -32.49 36.24
C LEU A 103 3.38 -33.61 36.24
N VAL A 104 3.83 -34.84 36.01
CA VAL A 104 3.01 -36.05 36.10
C VAL A 104 3.52 -36.95 37.22
N PRO A 105 2.64 -37.76 37.85
CA PRO A 105 3.06 -38.79 38.80
C PRO A 105 3.99 -39.82 38.16
N GLU A 106 4.86 -40.41 38.98
CA GLU A 106 5.79 -41.46 38.56
C GLU A 106 5.07 -42.62 37.85
N LYS A 107 3.93 -43.07 38.38
CA LYS A 107 3.15 -44.15 37.79
C LYS A 107 2.70 -43.84 36.35
N LEU A 108 2.34 -42.58 36.08
CA LEU A 108 1.93 -42.14 34.75
C LEU A 108 3.14 -41.99 33.82
N TRP A 109 4.25 -41.47 34.33
CA TRP A 109 5.51 -41.38 33.59
C TRP A 109 6.04 -42.74 33.15
N LEU A 110 6.09 -43.72 34.06
CA LEU A 110 6.56 -45.08 33.75
C LEU A 110 5.73 -45.72 32.63
N PHE A 111 4.40 -45.50 32.64
CA PHE A 111 3.54 -45.96 31.55
C PHE A 111 3.90 -45.30 30.20
N PHE A 112 4.11 -43.98 30.16
CA PHE A 112 4.53 -43.31 28.92
C PHE A 112 5.91 -43.76 28.45
N TYR A 113 6.83 -43.97 29.38
CA TYR A 113 8.19 -44.40 29.11
C TYR A 113 8.23 -45.81 28.53
N GLU A 114 7.48 -46.76 29.12
CA GLU A 114 7.31 -48.12 28.59
C GLU A 114 6.76 -48.11 27.16
N ASP A 115 5.69 -47.36 26.92
CA ASP A 115 5.05 -47.26 25.59
C ASP A 115 6.00 -46.65 24.57
N ALA A 116 6.71 -45.59 24.93
CA ALA A 116 7.60 -44.88 24.02
C ALA A 116 8.83 -45.72 23.64
N ILE A 117 9.42 -46.48 24.56
CA ILE A 117 10.51 -47.42 24.27
C ILE A 117 10.02 -48.60 23.44
N THR A 118 8.81 -49.11 23.71
CA THR A 118 8.23 -50.21 22.94
C THR A 118 8.04 -49.84 21.47
N VAL A 119 7.65 -48.59 21.21
CA VAL A 119 7.41 -48.07 19.85
C VAL A 119 8.72 -47.66 19.17
N LYS A 120 9.63 -46.99 19.88
CA LYS A 120 10.93 -46.53 19.35
C LYS A 120 12.07 -46.84 20.31
N PRO A 121 12.62 -48.06 20.29
CA PRO A 121 13.72 -48.43 21.17
C PRO A 121 15.02 -47.67 20.87
N ASP A 122 15.21 -47.21 19.63
CA ASP A 122 16.41 -46.49 19.19
C ASP A 122 16.35 -44.97 19.44
N ASP A 123 15.18 -44.42 19.84
CA ASP A 123 14.99 -42.98 20.07
C ASP A 123 15.15 -42.61 21.56
N SER A 124 16.40 -42.60 22.02
CA SER A 124 16.76 -42.14 23.37
C SER A 124 16.49 -40.64 23.59
N SER A 125 16.31 -39.89 22.52
CA SER A 125 16.13 -38.44 22.55
C SER A 125 14.70 -38.03 22.91
N GLY A 126 13.69 -38.75 22.43
CA GLY A 126 12.28 -38.44 22.72
C GLY A 126 11.76 -38.90 24.06
N CYS A 127 12.50 -39.75 24.74
CA CYS A 127 12.14 -40.33 26.03
C CYS A 127 13.09 -39.90 27.16
N SER A 128 13.78 -38.76 27.00
CA SER A 128 14.63 -38.23 28.06
C SER A 128 13.81 -37.94 29.31
N THR A 129 14.27 -38.44 30.45
CA THR A 129 13.62 -38.28 31.75
C THR A 129 14.02 -36.96 32.37
N PHE A 130 13.03 -36.14 32.72
CA PHE A 130 13.23 -34.87 33.43
C PHE A 130 12.46 -34.91 34.75
N PRO A 131 13.11 -35.24 35.89
CA PRO A 131 12.48 -35.15 37.20
C PRO A 131 12.16 -33.70 37.60
N SER A 132 11.37 -33.50 38.65
CA SER A 132 10.92 -32.17 39.11
C SER A 132 12.05 -31.22 39.53
N ASP A 133 13.22 -31.73 39.86
CA ASP A 133 14.44 -30.97 40.20
C ASP A 133 15.37 -30.74 39.00
N SER A 134 14.96 -31.12 37.78
CA SER A 134 15.74 -30.87 36.57
C SER A 134 15.96 -29.38 36.35
N GLU A 135 17.22 -28.98 36.25
CA GLU A 135 17.59 -27.62 35.89
C GLU A 135 17.30 -27.33 34.41
N GLU A 136 16.90 -26.08 34.13
CA GLU A 136 16.75 -25.59 32.77
C GLU A 136 18.11 -25.45 32.09
N CYS A 137 18.12 -25.61 30.77
CA CYS A 137 19.34 -25.51 29.98
C CYS A 137 19.95 -24.10 30.11
N PRO A 138 21.16 -23.96 30.68
CA PRO A 138 21.78 -22.65 30.91
C PRO A 138 22.05 -21.91 29.60
N GLU A 139 22.43 -22.62 28.54
CA GLU A 139 22.68 -22.02 27.22
C GLU A 139 21.40 -21.41 26.62
N CYS A 140 20.30 -22.17 26.62
CA CYS A 140 19.02 -21.65 26.12
C CYS A 140 18.49 -20.52 26.98
N SER A 141 18.63 -20.60 28.30
CA SER A 141 18.22 -19.53 29.22
C SER A 141 19.00 -18.25 28.99
N ASN A 142 20.33 -18.35 28.80
CA ASN A 142 21.17 -17.20 28.49
C ASN A 142 20.79 -16.58 27.15
N THR A 143 20.60 -17.37 26.09
CA THR A 143 20.16 -16.85 24.79
C THR A 143 18.80 -16.16 24.87
N LEU A 144 17.81 -16.74 25.56
CA LEU A 144 16.50 -16.12 25.72
C LEU A 144 16.58 -14.83 26.54
N SER A 145 17.43 -14.80 27.56
CA SER A 145 17.71 -13.61 28.36
C SER A 145 18.37 -12.50 27.53
N GLU A 146 19.39 -12.83 26.73
CA GLU A 146 20.04 -11.89 25.81
C GLU A 146 19.04 -11.31 24.80
N VAL A 147 18.20 -12.16 24.19
CA VAL A 147 17.14 -11.71 23.29
C VAL A 147 16.15 -10.79 24.02
N ALA A 148 15.73 -11.14 25.23
CA ALA A 148 14.84 -10.30 26.03
C ALA A 148 15.47 -8.94 26.37
N CYS A 149 16.75 -8.91 26.76
CA CYS A 149 17.51 -7.70 27.02
C CYS A 149 17.60 -6.81 25.77
N LEU A 150 17.92 -7.38 24.61
CA LEU A 150 17.95 -6.64 23.34
C LEU A 150 16.57 -6.08 22.97
N GLU A 151 15.51 -6.85 23.19
CA GLU A 151 14.14 -6.37 22.98
C GLU A 151 13.74 -5.25 23.95
N ASP A 152 14.15 -5.33 25.21
CA ASP A 152 13.96 -4.28 26.22
C ASP A 152 14.71 -3.00 25.81
N SER A 153 15.99 -3.10 25.46
CA SER A 153 16.80 -1.96 24.99
C SER A 153 16.20 -1.32 23.75
N ARG A 154 15.69 -2.11 22.80
CA ARG A 154 14.98 -1.60 21.61
C ARG A 154 13.67 -0.89 21.98
N ARG A 155 12.93 -1.42 22.95
CA ARG A 155 11.68 -0.79 23.45
C ARG A 155 11.98 0.55 24.12
N GLU A 156 13.04 0.62 24.91
CA GLU A 156 13.51 1.85 25.56
C GLU A 156 13.97 2.88 24.53
N MET A 157 14.77 2.49 23.54
CA MET A 157 15.19 3.36 22.44
C MET A 157 13.98 3.95 21.71
N LYS A 158 13.02 3.11 21.28
CA LYS A 158 11.79 3.59 20.63
C LYS A 158 10.99 4.55 21.51
N LEU A 159 10.95 4.31 22.82
CA LEU A 159 10.30 5.22 23.76
C LEU A 159 11.01 6.58 23.81
N LYS A 160 12.34 6.58 23.88
CA LYS A 160 13.15 7.80 23.85
C LYS A 160 12.91 8.60 22.56
N GLN A 161 12.90 7.94 21.39
CA GLN A 161 12.61 8.61 20.12
C GLN A 161 11.20 9.25 20.12
N ARG A 162 10.18 8.56 20.66
CA ARG A 162 8.82 9.14 20.79
C ARG A 162 8.78 10.35 21.72
N GLN A 163 9.61 10.36 22.76
CA GLN A 163 9.69 11.49 23.69
C GLN A 163 10.41 12.68 23.05
N ASN A 164 11.55 12.44 22.39
CA ASN A 164 12.29 13.45 21.65
C ASN A 164 11.43 14.12 20.58
N HIS A 165 10.60 13.33 19.90
CA HIS A 165 9.78 13.74 18.76
C HIS A 165 8.27 13.69 19.04
N GLU A 166 7.81 14.13 20.21
CA GLU A 166 6.42 13.95 20.67
C GLU A 166 5.37 14.41 19.65
N LYS A 167 5.54 15.61 19.08
CA LYS A 167 4.59 16.19 18.11
C LYS A 167 4.58 15.39 16.80
N LEU A 168 5.75 14.96 16.33
CA LEU A 168 5.89 14.19 15.09
C LEU A 168 5.41 12.75 15.26
N ALA A 169 5.64 12.13 16.42
CA ALA A 169 5.17 10.79 16.75
C ALA A 169 3.63 10.77 16.85
N THR A 170 3.02 11.81 17.41
CA THR A 170 1.56 11.94 17.53
C THR A 170 0.87 12.48 16.27
N GLY A 171 1.64 12.92 15.27
CA GLY A 171 1.09 13.50 14.04
C GLY A 171 0.42 14.86 14.20
N LYS A 172 0.76 15.58 15.27
CA LYS A 172 0.25 16.93 15.50
C LYS A 172 1.01 17.92 14.63
N SER A 173 0.30 18.92 14.12
CA SER A 173 0.91 20.03 13.37
C SER A 173 1.84 20.83 14.27
N ILE A 174 3.03 21.17 13.77
CA ILE A 174 3.98 22.02 14.45
C ILE A 174 3.60 23.49 14.17
N PRO A 175 3.43 24.34 15.19
CA PRO A 175 3.31 25.78 14.98
C PRO A 175 4.66 26.34 14.54
N LEU A 176 4.66 27.09 13.44
CA LEU A 176 5.84 27.66 12.81
C LEU A 176 5.83 29.18 12.98
N SER A 177 7.02 29.76 13.09
CA SER A 177 7.26 31.19 13.27
C SER A 177 8.04 31.72 12.05
N SER A 178 7.84 32.99 11.72
CA SER A 178 8.63 33.65 10.67
C SER A 178 10.10 33.77 11.08
N ASN A 179 11.00 33.72 10.10
CA ASN A 179 12.44 33.90 10.26
C ASN A 179 13.14 32.89 11.19
N CYS A 180 12.46 31.80 11.55
CA CYS A 180 13.07 30.67 12.25
C CYS A 180 13.58 29.63 11.24
N LYS A 181 14.65 28.92 11.62
CA LYS A 181 15.22 27.84 10.82
C LYS A 181 14.47 26.54 11.09
N TYR A 182 14.02 25.90 10.02
CA TYR A 182 13.37 24.60 10.00
C TYR A 182 14.10 23.67 9.04
N TYR A 183 13.70 22.39 9.02
CA TYR A 183 14.20 21.41 8.04
C TYR A 183 13.04 20.69 7.35
N LEU A 184 13.31 20.20 6.14
CA LEU A 184 12.35 19.43 5.34
C LEU A 184 12.73 17.95 5.34
N LEU A 185 11.74 17.10 5.61
CA LEU A 185 11.85 15.64 5.54
C LEU A 185 10.80 15.05 4.60
N PRO A 186 11.09 13.94 3.91
CA PRO A 186 10.06 13.19 3.20
C PRO A 186 8.93 12.74 4.11
N SER A 187 7.70 13.07 3.76
CA SER A 187 6.50 12.66 4.50
C SER A 187 6.32 11.14 4.53
N SER A 188 6.79 10.46 3.48
CA SER A 188 6.81 9.00 3.38
C SER A 188 7.75 8.37 4.42
N TRP A 189 8.97 8.89 4.57
CA TRP A 189 9.93 8.42 5.57
C TRP A 189 9.42 8.66 7.00
N LEU A 190 8.90 9.86 7.28
CA LEU A 190 8.30 10.17 8.59
C LEU A 190 7.13 9.24 8.94
N SER A 191 6.33 8.84 7.94
CA SER A 191 5.24 7.89 8.13
C SER A 191 5.74 6.48 8.46
N LYS A 192 6.82 6.02 7.81
CA LYS A 192 7.50 4.76 8.13
C LYS A 192 8.09 4.82 9.56
N TRP A 193 8.81 5.88 9.88
CA TRP A 193 9.39 6.10 11.22
C TRP A 193 8.31 6.10 12.31
N ARG A 194 7.20 6.82 12.11
CA ARG A 194 6.08 6.84 13.06
C ARG A 194 5.52 5.44 13.28
N SER A 195 5.32 4.69 12.21
CA SER A 195 4.84 3.30 12.29
C SER A 195 5.83 2.42 13.06
N TYR A 196 7.13 2.57 12.81
CA TYR A 196 8.19 1.84 13.50
C TYR A 196 8.25 2.11 15.01
N VAL A 197 8.14 3.39 15.42
CA VAL A 197 8.19 3.75 16.85
C VAL A 197 6.88 3.44 17.57
N THR A 198 5.74 3.39 16.88
CA THR A 198 4.45 3.01 17.49
C THR A 198 4.21 1.50 17.50
N ALA A 199 4.89 0.73 16.65
CA ALA A 199 4.73 -0.72 16.56
C ALA A 199 5.07 -1.43 17.89
N SER A 200 4.14 -2.30 18.33
CA SER A 200 4.34 -3.22 19.44
C SER A 200 5.02 -4.51 18.95
N SER A 201 5.96 -5.04 19.75
CA SER A 201 6.84 -6.17 19.42
C SER A 201 6.14 -7.46 18.96
N LYS A 202 4.82 -7.58 19.11
CA LYS A 202 4.12 -8.87 19.01
C LYS A 202 3.72 -9.31 17.61
N HIS A 203 3.63 -8.42 16.62
CA HIS A 203 3.28 -8.82 15.26
C HIS A 203 3.95 -7.93 14.23
N THR A 204 4.41 -8.57 13.15
CA THR A 204 5.00 -8.00 11.93
C THR A 204 6.35 -7.29 12.10
N SER A 205 7.35 -7.77 11.35
CA SER A 205 8.60 -7.05 11.10
C SER A 205 8.29 -5.75 10.36
N PHE A 206 7.92 -4.71 11.08
CA PHE A 206 7.89 -3.38 10.51
C PHE A 206 9.32 -3.03 10.14
N MET A 207 9.56 -2.85 8.83
CA MET A 207 10.88 -2.54 8.31
C MET A 207 11.37 -1.26 8.98
N GLU A 208 12.56 -1.35 9.55
CA GLU A 208 13.27 -0.20 10.10
C GLU A 208 13.45 0.85 8.98
N PRO A 209 13.15 2.13 9.25
CA PRO A 209 13.37 3.22 8.31
C PRO A 209 14.79 3.23 7.77
N GLU A 210 14.94 3.72 6.53
CA GLU A 210 16.25 3.91 5.93
C GLU A 210 17.07 4.99 6.67
N ILE A 211 18.40 4.92 6.58
CA ILE A 211 19.31 5.92 7.13
C ILE A 211 19.00 7.30 6.52
N LEU A 212 19.02 8.33 7.36
CA LEU A 212 18.51 9.65 7.01
C LEU A 212 19.27 10.30 5.85
N ASP A 213 20.60 10.23 5.84
CA ASP A 213 21.43 10.83 4.79
C ASP A 213 21.13 10.24 3.40
N GLY A 214 20.92 8.92 3.32
CA GLY A 214 20.55 8.27 2.06
C GLY A 214 19.23 8.83 1.51
N VAL A 215 18.26 9.05 2.39
CA VAL A 215 16.94 9.57 2.03
C VAL A 215 16.99 11.05 1.64
N ILE A 216 17.79 11.86 2.32
CA ILE A 216 17.97 13.28 2.00
C ILE A 216 18.70 13.47 0.67
N ASN A 217 19.68 12.62 0.36
CA ASN A 217 20.42 12.73 -0.90
C ASN A 217 19.53 12.44 -2.12
N LEU A 218 18.51 11.59 -1.98
CA LEU A 218 17.51 11.33 -3.04
C LEU A 218 16.63 12.55 -3.34
N LEU A 219 16.52 13.52 -2.43
CA LEU A 219 15.81 14.77 -2.66
C LEU A 219 16.64 15.80 -3.42
N LYS A 220 17.95 15.56 -3.62
CA LYS A 220 18.85 16.47 -4.31
C LYS A 220 19.07 16.00 -5.74
N CYS A 221 19.00 16.92 -6.68
CA CYS A 221 19.33 16.68 -8.08
C CYS A 221 20.82 16.37 -8.19
N GLU A 222 21.19 15.26 -8.83
CA GLU A 222 22.60 14.90 -9.05
C GLU A 222 23.35 15.92 -9.91
N LYS A 223 22.68 16.55 -10.87
CA LYS A 223 23.29 17.51 -11.80
C LYS A 223 23.47 18.90 -11.19
N HIS A 224 22.50 19.34 -10.38
CA HIS A 224 22.41 20.73 -9.93
C HIS A 224 22.61 20.89 -8.41
N SER A 225 22.65 19.79 -7.65
CA SER A 225 22.70 19.79 -6.18
C SER A 225 21.57 20.61 -5.53
N ARG A 226 20.44 20.73 -6.24
CA ARG A 226 19.24 21.49 -5.87
C ARG A 226 18.08 20.57 -5.51
N LEU A 227 17.10 21.07 -4.75
CA LEU A 227 15.97 20.31 -4.25
C LEU A 227 15.00 19.90 -5.37
N LEU A 228 14.70 18.61 -5.48
CA LEU A 228 13.84 18.02 -6.53
C LEU A 228 12.33 18.07 -6.23
N GLU A 229 11.96 18.65 -5.09
CA GLU A 229 10.59 18.70 -4.58
C GLU A 229 10.27 20.12 -4.10
N ARG A 230 9.10 20.65 -4.45
CA ARG A 230 8.71 21.99 -3.99
C ARG A 230 8.33 21.95 -2.49
N PRO A 231 8.67 22.99 -1.71
CA PRO A 231 8.32 23.04 -0.30
C PRO A 231 6.79 23.05 -0.09
N PRO A 232 6.30 22.52 1.04
CA PRO A 232 4.87 22.44 1.29
C PRO A 232 4.27 23.83 1.51
N LYS A 233 2.96 23.97 1.24
CA LYS A 233 2.27 25.26 1.43
C LYS A 233 1.99 25.51 2.91
N VAL A 234 2.27 26.71 3.39
CA VAL A 234 1.93 27.14 4.75
C VAL A 234 0.73 28.08 4.77
N ALA A 235 0.01 28.10 5.88
CA ALA A 235 -1.11 29.00 6.16
C ALA A 235 -0.88 29.73 7.48
N TYR A 236 -1.14 31.02 7.51
CA TYR A 236 -1.15 31.79 8.75
C TYR A 236 -2.51 31.65 9.45
N LYS A 237 -2.51 31.16 10.70
CA LYS A 237 -3.71 31.01 11.51
C LYS A 237 -3.41 31.37 12.96
N ARG A 238 -4.22 32.24 13.57
CA ARG A 238 -4.17 32.57 15.02
C ARG A 238 -2.76 32.93 15.53
N GLY A 239 -2.00 33.72 14.78
CA GLY A 239 -0.67 34.18 15.22
C GLY A 239 0.50 33.24 14.89
N SER A 240 0.26 32.11 14.22
CA SER A 240 1.33 31.18 13.83
C SER A 240 1.12 30.60 12.44
N PHE A 241 2.21 30.15 11.81
CA PHE A 241 2.17 29.44 10.54
C PHE A 241 1.96 27.95 10.78
N PHE A 242 1.20 27.30 9.90
CA PHE A 242 0.98 25.85 9.92
C PHE A 242 1.12 25.31 8.50
N GLN A 243 1.76 24.16 8.35
CA GLN A 243 1.73 23.42 7.09
C GLN A 243 0.28 23.04 6.77
N LYS A 244 -0.17 23.32 5.54
CA LYS A 244 -1.49 22.89 5.06
C LYS A 244 -1.43 21.36 4.91
N GLY A 245 -2.25 20.64 5.67
CA GLY A 245 -2.34 19.18 5.54
C GLY A 245 -2.99 18.79 4.22
N SER A 246 -2.22 18.77 3.13
CA SER A 246 -2.63 18.15 1.88
C SER A 246 -2.18 16.69 1.90
N THR A 247 -3.01 15.77 1.42
CA THR A 247 -2.62 14.35 1.25
C THR A 247 -1.54 14.17 0.18
N THR A 248 -1.22 15.23 -0.56
CA THR A 248 -0.28 15.29 -1.67
C THR A 248 1.08 15.87 -1.28
N ASP A 249 1.24 16.37 -0.04
CA ASP A 249 2.51 16.95 0.40
C ASP A 249 3.57 15.84 0.49
N ARG A 250 4.61 15.95 -0.34
CA ARG A 250 5.74 15.02 -0.36
C ARG A 250 6.75 15.30 0.77
N LEU A 251 6.75 16.52 1.29
CA LEU A 251 7.67 17.00 2.32
C LEU A 251 6.92 17.51 3.56
N THR A 252 7.51 17.31 4.72
CA THR A 252 7.02 17.79 6.02
C THR A 252 8.06 18.70 6.67
N ILE A 253 7.60 19.82 7.22
CA ILE A 253 8.44 20.76 7.97
C ILE A 253 8.63 20.25 9.39
N ILE A 254 9.88 20.18 9.84
CA ILE A 254 10.26 19.80 11.21
C ILE A 254 11.10 20.88 11.88
N THR A 255 11.16 20.87 13.21
CA THR A 255 11.98 21.84 13.95
C THR A 255 13.47 21.55 13.82
N GLU A 256 14.33 22.55 14.04
CA GLU A 256 15.78 22.33 14.13
C GLU A 256 16.16 21.33 15.22
N ASN A 257 15.46 21.34 16.37
CA ASN A 257 15.71 20.38 17.44
C ASN A 257 15.37 18.94 17.00
N ASP A 258 14.22 18.76 16.33
CA ASP A 258 13.86 17.46 15.77
C ASP A 258 14.89 17.00 14.73
N TRP A 259 15.39 17.90 13.89
CA TRP A 259 16.40 17.54 12.89
C TRP A 259 17.68 17.02 13.56
N LYS A 260 18.19 17.72 14.59
CA LYS A 260 19.39 17.29 15.32
C LYS A 260 19.21 15.92 15.99
N CYS A 261 18.09 15.72 16.68
CA CYS A 261 17.79 14.42 17.28
C CYS A 261 17.68 13.31 16.22
N PHE A 262 17.05 13.56 15.07
CA PHE A 262 17.02 12.58 13.98
C PHE A 262 18.40 12.28 13.39
N CYS A 263 19.28 13.27 13.28
CA CYS A 263 20.66 13.07 12.84
C CYS A 263 21.41 12.11 13.77
N GLU A 264 21.31 12.31 15.09
CA GLU A 264 21.93 11.44 16.09
C GLU A 264 21.34 10.02 16.09
N GLU A 265 20.02 9.89 15.89
CA GLU A 265 19.31 8.62 16.00
C GLU A 265 19.33 7.79 14.71
N TRP A 266 19.38 8.42 13.54
CA TRP A 266 19.18 7.78 12.22
C TRP A 266 20.34 8.02 11.24
N GLY A 267 21.49 8.49 11.72
CA GLY A 267 22.71 8.65 10.91
C GLY A 267 22.58 9.76 9.86
N GLY A 268 22.14 10.94 10.30
CA GLY A 268 22.09 12.14 9.47
C GLY A 268 23.26 13.07 9.76
N THR A 269 23.74 13.77 8.74
CA THR A 269 24.72 14.85 8.90
C THR A 269 23.98 16.19 8.98
N GLU A 270 24.18 16.96 10.06
CA GLU A 270 23.42 18.21 10.29
C GLU A 270 23.50 19.19 9.11
N GLU A 271 24.66 19.27 8.45
CA GLU A 271 24.94 20.16 7.32
C GLU A 271 24.30 19.71 6.00
N ASN A 272 23.95 18.43 5.88
CA ASN A 272 23.33 17.87 4.68
C ASN A 272 21.82 18.09 4.63
N GLY A 273 21.21 18.54 5.73
CA GLY A 273 19.78 18.79 5.82
C GLY A 273 19.29 19.89 4.88
N ILE A 274 18.05 19.73 4.40
CA ILE A 274 17.39 20.77 3.60
C ILE A 274 16.76 21.77 4.57
N SER A 275 17.42 22.91 4.75
CA SER A 275 16.92 23.95 5.64
C SER A 275 15.81 24.77 4.98
N ALA A 276 14.87 25.26 5.78
CA ALA A 276 13.73 26.05 5.34
C ALA A 276 13.50 27.23 6.28
N ILE A 277 13.22 28.41 5.73
CA ILE A 277 12.89 29.64 6.47
C ILE A 277 11.59 30.21 5.91
N ILE A 278 10.68 30.61 6.79
CA ILE A 278 9.40 31.22 6.40
C ILE A 278 9.54 32.73 6.45
N GLU A 279 9.35 33.38 5.31
CA GLU A 279 9.37 34.84 5.16
C GLU A 279 7.97 35.33 4.75
N LEU A 280 7.59 36.54 5.19
CA LEU A 280 6.39 37.22 4.70
C LEU A 280 6.82 38.22 3.63
N CYS A 281 6.48 37.96 2.36
CA CYS A 281 6.66 38.95 1.31
C CYS A 281 5.53 39.98 1.32
N SER A 282 5.89 41.25 1.14
CA SER A 282 4.93 42.30 0.79
C SER A 282 4.70 42.28 -0.72
N SER A 283 3.52 42.67 -1.19
CA SER A 283 3.11 42.60 -2.60
C SER A 283 4.03 43.35 -3.58
N ASN A 284 4.89 44.25 -3.09
CA ASN A 284 5.81 45.02 -3.92
C ASN A 284 7.12 44.30 -4.27
N ASP A 285 7.47 43.20 -3.58
CA ASP A 285 8.76 42.52 -3.76
C ASP A 285 8.73 41.37 -4.78
N LEU A 286 7.54 41.03 -5.31
CA LEU A 286 7.38 39.90 -6.24
C LEU A 286 7.99 40.17 -7.63
N ALA A 287 8.25 41.44 -7.96
CA ALA A 287 8.80 41.85 -9.25
C ALA A 287 10.34 41.93 -9.28
N GLU A 288 11.01 41.89 -8.12
CA GLU A 288 12.44 42.20 -8.00
C GLU A 288 13.26 41.04 -7.41
N CYS A 289 12.80 39.80 -7.57
CA CYS A 289 13.57 38.59 -7.18
C CYS A 289 14.12 37.84 -8.40
N CYS A 290 14.57 38.59 -9.41
CA CYS A 290 15.39 38.13 -10.52
C CYS A 290 16.52 39.15 -10.74
N GLY A 291 17.56 39.09 -9.89
CA GLY A 291 18.84 39.74 -10.13
C GLY A 291 19.38 40.60 -8.99
N GLY A 292 20.49 40.14 -8.40
CA GLY A 292 21.56 41.00 -7.86
C GLY A 292 21.34 41.66 -6.49
N LEU A 293 22.27 41.39 -5.57
CA LEU A 293 22.51 42.17 -4.34
C LEU A 293 22.63 43.68 -4.64
N PRO A 294 22.22 44.55 -3.70
CA PRO A 294 23.25 45.35 -3.01
C PRO A 294 23.02 45.56 -1.50
N MET A 295 24.11 46.01 -0.88
CA MET A 295 24.36 46.21 0.56
C MET A 295 23.89 47.58 1.11
N CYS A 296 23.53 47.56 2.40
CA CYS A 296 23.76 48.53 3.50
C CYS A 296 23.11 49.94 3.51
N GLU A 297 22.23 50.18 4.49
CA GLU A 297 22.36 51.10 5.66
C GLU A 297 21.03 51.77 6.12
N GLN A 298 20.52 51.30 7.27
CA GLN A 298 20.06 52.01 8.49
C GLN A 298 19.05 53.22 8.48
N PRO A 299 18.38 53.51 9.63
CA PRO A 299 16.91 53.49 9.74
C PRO A 299 16.27 54.84 10.05
N LEU A 300 14.98 55.03 9.74
CA LEU A 300 14.14 56.06 10.38
C LEU A 300 12.67 55.62 10.52
N ASP A 301 12.17 55.76 11.75
CA ASP A 301 10.80 55.63 12.22
C ASP A 301 9.79 56.49 11.44
N LEU A 302 8.58 55.97 11.26
CA LEU A 302 7.34 56.74 11.50
C LEU A 302 6.15 55.81 11.74
N GLN A 303 5.50 56.05 12.87
CA GLN A 303 4.38 55.32 13.44
C GLN A 303 3.04 55.62 12.74
N ASN A 304 2.15 54.61 12.84
CA ASN A 304 0.69 54.68 12.86
C ASN A 304 -0.06 55.03 11.55
N GLU A 305 -0.56 53.99 10.87
CA GLU A 305 -2.00 53.88 10.62
C GLU A 305 -2.46 52.43 10.81
N VAL A 306 -3.57 52.29 11.53
CA VAL A 306 -4.20 51.04 11.96
C VAL A 306 -5.32 50.71 10.97
N ASN A 307 -5.34 49.44 10.55
CA ASN A 307 -6.40 48.69 9.88
C ASN A 307 -6.37 48.59 8.33
N ASN A 308 -6.33 47.33 7.88
CA ASN A 308 -6.58 46.78 6.53
C ASN A 308 -5.41 46.57 5.54
N GLU A 309 -4.18 46.35 6.01
CA GLU A 309 -3.05 45.91 5.16
C GLU A 309 -2.58 44.45 5.42
N ASN A 310 -3.26 43.71 6.31
CA ASN A 310 -2.78 42.39 6.77
C ASN A 310 -3.28 41.17 5.96
N GLU A 311 -4.11 41.35 4.93
CA GLU A 311 -4.66 40.24 4.14
C GLU A 311 -3.87 39.89 2.87
N SER A 312 -2.83 40.65 2.51
CA SER A 312 -2.12 40.50 1.22
C SER A 312 -0.72 39.86 1.31
N ARG A 313 -0.19 39.59 2.52
CA ARG A 313 1.16 39.01 2.68
C ARG A 313 1.11 37.47 2.66
N GLN A 314 1.37 36.89 1.50
CA GLN A 314 1.45 35.43 1.38
C GLN A 314 2.80 34.93 1.93
N PRO A 315 2.81 33.95 2.86
CA PRO A 315 4.06 33.39 3.35
C PRO A 315 4.78 32.58 2.26
N VAL A 316 6.07 32.85 2.11
CA VAL A 316 6.97 32.14 1.18
C VAL A 316 7.98 31.34 1.99
N ILE A 317 8.25 30.11 1.56
CA ILE A 317 9.29 29.27 2.17
C ILE A 317 10.53 29.32 1.30
N ARG A 318 11.62 29.85 1.83
CA ARG A 318 12.94 29.77 1.22
C ARG A 318 13.64 28.52 1.70
N THR A 319 14.30 27.80 0.79
CA THR A 319 14.97 26.53 1.08
C THR A 319 16.44 26.60 0.70
N CYS A 320 17.30 25.92 1.46
CA CYS A 320 18.70 25.71 1.12
C CYS A 320 19.03 24.21 1.27
N PRO A 321 19.35 23.51 0.17
CA PRO A 321 19.52 24.03 -1.21
C PRO A 321 18.22 24.52 -1.84
N GLU A 322 18.32 25.43 -2.81
CA GLU A 322 17.18 25.98 -3.56
C GLU A 322 16.46 24.92 -4.39
N VAL A 323 15.22 25.18 -4.74
CA VAL A 323 14.40 24.31 -5.60
C VAL A 323 14.98 24.25 -7.02
N CYS A 324 15.06 23.05 -7.58
CA CYS A 324 15.50 22.79 -8.94
C CYS A 324 14.34 22.92 -9.92
N GLU A 325 13.93 24.16 -10.23
CA GLU A 325 12.83 24.41 -11.17
C GLU A 325 13.08 23.82 -12.57
N GLU A 326 14.34 23.68 -12.99
CA GLU A 326 14.70 23.02 -14.26
C GLU A 326 14.29 21.55 -14.28
N CYS A 327 14.75 20.75 -13.31
CA CYS A 327 14.44 19.32 -13.28
C CYS A 327 12.98 19.05 -12.90
N ILE A 328 12.39 19.88 -12.06
CA ILE A 328 10.96 19.77 -11.74
C ILE A 328 10.13 20.12 -12.98
N GLY A 329 10.46 21.21 -13.66
CA GLY A 329 9.81 21.62 -14.90
C GLY A 329 9.96 20.58 -16.01
N GLU A 330 11.14 19.99 -16.19
CA GLU A 330 11.36 18.90 -17.15
C GLU A 330 10.49 17.68 -16.81
N ARG A 331 10.43 17.28 -15.53
CA ARG A 331 9.60 16.17 -15.07
C ARG A 331 8.11 16.44 -15.29
N GLU A 332 7.62 17.60 -14.86
CA GLU A 332 6.22 18.01 -15.03
C GLU A 332 5.85 18.15 -16.50
N SER A 333 6.75 18.66 -17.33
CA SER A 333 6.59 18.73 -18.79
C SER A 333 6.52 17.33 -19.41
N CYS A 334 7.40 16.41 -19.02
CA CYS A 334 7.35 15.02 -19.49
C CYS A 334 6.05 14.32 -19.08
N GLU A 335 5.63 14.48 -17.82
CA GLU A 335 4.36 13.95 -17.32
C GLU A 335 3.16 14.54 -18.06
N LEU A 336 3.19 15.85 -18.37
CA LEU A 336 2.16 16.50 -19.17
C LEU A 336 2.16 16.00 -20.61
N MET A 337 3.32 15.87 -21.26
CA MET A 337 3.42 15.32 -22.62
C MET A 337 2.89 13.88 -22.69
N GLN A 338 3.14 13.06 -21.66
CA GLN A 338 2.56 11.72 -21.56
C GLN A 338 1.03 11.80 -21.43
N LYS A 339 0.50 12.70 -20.59
CA LYS A 339 -0.96 12.90 -20.47
C LYS A 339 -1.60 13.47 -21.72
N LEU A 340 -0.87 14.22 -22.52
CA LEU A 340 -1.32 14.76 -23.81
C LEU A 340 -1.19 13.73 -24.94
N ASN A 341 -0.52 12.61 -24.73
CA ASN A 341 -0.34 11.56 -25.74
C ASN A 341 -1.09 10.30 -25.33
N TYR A 342 -2.37 10.25 -25.68
CA TYR A 342 -3.25 9.11 -25.45
C TYR A 342 -4.04 8.76 -26.71
N ALA A 343 -4.41 7.50 -26.84
CA ALA A 343 -5.23 7.00 -27.93
C ALA A 343 -6.22 5.97 -27.40
N ASP A 344 -7.47 6.07 -27.85
CA ASP A 344 -8.55 5.14 -27.48
C ASP A 344 -8.82 5.06 -25.96
N GLU A 345 -8.79 6.20 -25.28
CA GLU A 345 -9.04 6.31 -23.84
C GLU A 345 -10.43 6.91 -23.55
N ASP A 346 -10.99 6.56 -22.38
CA ASP A 346 -12.35 6.95 -22.00
C ASP A 346 -12.43 8.39 -21.49
N ILE A 347 -13.44 9.14 -21.96
CA ILE A 347 -13.93 10.38 -21.34
C ILE A 347 -15.43 10.28 -21.05
N TYR A 348 -15.91 11.07 -20.09
CA TYR A 348 -17.30 11.02 -19.63
C TYR A 348 -18.04 12.30 -19.98
N VAL A 349 -19.14 12.21 -20.74
CA VAL A 349 -19.95 13.36 -21.15
C VAL A 349 -21.34 13.30 -20.53
N TYR A 350 -21.74 14.38 -19.84
CA TYR A 350 -23.07 14.52 -19.22
C TYR A 350 -23.98 15.46 -20.01
N LEU A 351 -25.18 15.02 -20.36
CA LEU A 351 -26.23 15.91 -20.89
C LEU A 351 -26.97 16.61 -19.75
N VAL A 352 -26.96 17.95 -19.75
CA VAL A 352 -27.65 18.79 -18.76
C VAL A 352 -28.80 19.53 -19.45
N ARG A 353 -30.05 19.15 -19.12
CA ARG A 353 -31.26 19.85 -19.53
C ARG A 353 -31.68 20.84 -18.43
N GLY A 354 -31.13 22.05 -18.43
CA GLY A 354 -31.39 23.08 -17.40
C GLY A 354 -30.44 24.30 -17.43
N LYS A 355 -30.71 25.32 -16.60
CA LYS A 355 -29.89 26.56 -16.53
C LYS A 355 -28.59 26.42 -15.73
N GLU A 356 -28.45 25.41 -14.87
CA GLU A 356 -27.27 25.23 -14.00
C GLU A 356 -26.77 23.78 -13.96
N ALA A 357 -25.44 23.61 -13.99
CA ALA A 357 -24.78 22.31 -13.89
C ALA A 357 -24.89 21.72 -12.46
N PRO A 358 -25.05 20.39 -12.30
CA PRO A 358 -24.99 19.75 -10.99
C PRO A 358 -23.69 20.09 -10.24
N LYS A 359 -23.79 20.53 -8.97
CA LYS A 359 -22.63 20.87 -8.13
C LYS A 359 -21.58 19.75 -8.03
N SER A 360 -21.99 18.50 -8.24
CA SER A 360 -21.12 17.32 -8.30
C SER A 360 -20.18 17.26 -9.51
N ILE A 361 -20.53 17.92 -10.63
CA ILE A 361 -19.69 18.01 -11.84
C ILE A 361 -18.67 19.15 -11.69
N LEU A 362 -19.09 20.27 -11.10
CA LEU A 362 -18.23 21.42 -10.85
C LEU A 362 -17.12 21.15 -9.82
N GLN A 363 -17.40 20.36 -8.78
CA GLN A 363 -16.39 19.98 -7.78
C GLN A 363 -15.44 18.86 -8.23
N ALA A 364 -15.82 18.05 -9.21
CA ALA A 364 -14.97 16.96 -9.71
C ALA A 364 -13.84 17.46 -10.62
N SER A 365 -14.03 18.61 -11.28
CA SER A 365 -13.05 19.20 -12.21
C SER A 365 -11.87 19.92 -11.54
N GLU A 366 -11.94 20.23 -10.24
CA GLU A 366 -10.85 20.89 -9.51
C GLU A 366 -9.85 19.90 -8.88
N SER A 367 -10.17 18.60 -8.86
CA SER A 367 -9.27 17.56 -8.33
C SER A 367 -9.15 16.40 -9.33
N SER A 368 -8.05 16.36 -10.07
CA SER A 368 -7.66 15.21 -10.89
C SER A 368 -7.13 14.07 -10.01
N GLU A 369 -7.98 13.50 -9.15
CA GLU A 369 -7.65 12.31 -8.36
C GLU A 369 -8.47 11.13 -8.87
N PRO A 370 -7.84 10.09 -9.45
CA PRO A 370 -8.50 8.82 -9.64
C PRO A 370 -8.56 8.11 -8.28
N ASP A 371 -9.69 7.45 -8.02
CA ASP A 371 -9.94 6.59 -6.86
C ASP A 371 -10.59 7.24 -5.63
N ARG A 372 -11.87 7.59 -5.77
CA ARG A 372 -12.83 7.40 -4.68
C ARG A 372 -13.61 6.11 -4.89
N ARG A 373 -13.21 5.08 -4.15
CA ARG A 373 -13.97 3.86 -3.85
C ARG A 373 -15.48 4.11 -3.78
N THR A 374 -16.19 3.88 -4.88
CA THR A 374 -17.66 3.91 -4.91
C THR A 374 -18.21 2.70 -4.15
N SER A 375 -19.04 2.97 -3.15
CA SER A 375 -19.67 1.93 -2.32
C SER A 375 -20.49 0.94 -3.16
N LYS A 376 -20.35 -0.37 -2.87
CA LYS A 376 -20.99 -1.48 -3.59
C LYS A 376 -22.52 -1.58 -3.40
N ARG A 377 -23.19 -0.54 -2.90
CA ARG A 377 -24.64 -0.53 -2.62
C ARG A 377 -25.42 0.61 -3.29
N SER A 378 -24.93 1.11 -4.43
CA SER A 378 -25.63 2.09 -5.26
C SER A 378 -25.78 1.56 -6.69
N ARG A 379 -26.47 0.42 -6.85
CA ARG A 379 -27.00 0.02 -8.17
C ARG A 379 -28.41 0.58 -8.29
N ARG A 380 -28.62 1.40 -9.33
CA ARG A 380 -29.82 2.13 -9.77
C ARG A 380 -30.04 3.51 -9.17
N THR A 381 -29.56 4.54 -9.89
CA THR A 381 -30.30 5.80 -10.14
C THR A 381 -29.83 6.42 -11.46
N ASN A 382 -30.74 6.50 -12.45
CA ASN A 382 -30.71 7.34 -13.68
C ASN A 382 -29.46 7.34 -14.59
N ASN A 383 -29.28 6.30 -15.41
CA ASN A 383 -28.34 6.27 -16.54
C ASN A 383 -29.03 6.62 -17.88
N GLY A 384 -29.56 7.84 -18.02
CA GLY A 384 -30.03 8.36 -19.32
C GLY A 384 -29.18 9.49 -19.90
N ASN A 385 -28.36 10.14 -19.06
CA ASN A 385 -27.70 11.41 -19.41
C ASN A 385 -26.17 11.37 -19.34
N LEU A 386 -25.55 10.20 -19.15
CA LEU A 386 -24.09 10.05 -19.11
C LEU A 386 -23.66 9.07 -20.20
N VAL A 387 -22.73 9.51 -21.05
CA VAL A 387 -22.11 8.69 -22.09
C VAL A 387 -20.61 8.61 -21.84
N ASN A 388 -20.04 7.43 -22.09
CA ASN A 388 -18.60 7.21 -22.15
C ASN A 388 -18.18 7.20 -23.62
N LEU A 389 -17.23 8.05 -23.99
CA LEU A 389 -16.71 8.16 -25.35
C LEU A 389 -15.22 7.80 -25.33
N ARG A 390 -14.80 6.95 -26.28
CA ARG A 390 -13.38 6.63 -26.48
C ARG A 390 -12.76 7.58 -27.47
N VAL A 391 -11.76 8.32 -27.03
CA VAL A 391 -11.17 9.43 -27.78
C VAL A 391 -9.65 9.36 -27.73
N SER A 392 -9.02 10.05 -28.67
CA SER A 392 -7.58 10.20 -28.74
C SER A 392 -7.19 11.65 -28.54
N ALA A 393 -5.94 11.90 -28.17
CA ALA A 393 -5.39 13.24 -28.02
C ALA A 393 -5.58 14.12 -29.27
N THR A 394 -5.51 13.50 -30.45
CA THR A 394 -5.65 14.14 -31.76
C THR A 394 -7.10 14.29 -32.23
N THR A 395 -8.08 13.75 -31.49
CA THR A 395 -9.50 13.94 -31.80
C THR A 395 -9.83 15.43 -31.74
N SER A 396 -10.44 15.98 -32.78
CA SER A 396 -10.85 17.39 -32.77
C SER A 396 -12.11 17.60 -31.94
N ILE A 397 -12.31 18.83 -31.45
CA ILE A 397 -13.56 19.19 -30.77
C ILE A 397 -14.77 19.00 -31.70
N TYR A 398 -14.61 19.26 -33.01
CA TYR A 398 -15.63 18.91 -34.00
C TYR A 398 -15.99 17.43 -33.95
N GLN A 399 -15.00 16.54 -34.04
CA GLN A 399 -15.21 15.09 -33.97
C GLN A 399 -15.86 14.67 -32.65
N LEU A 400 -15.43 15.25 -31.53
CA LEU A 400 -16.04 15.00 -30.23
C LEU A 400 -17.52 15.41 -30.22
N LYS A 401 -17.87 16.59 -30.74
CA LYS A 401 -19.27 17.02 -30.84
C LYS A 401 -20.09 16.09 -31.74
N MET A 402 -19.52 15.58 -32.83
CA MET A 402 -20.20 14.59 -33.67
C MET A 402 -20.43 13.26 -32.93
N MET A 403 -19.45 12.77 -32.15
CA MET A 403 -19.61 11.58 -31.31
C MET A 403 -20.69 11.78 -30.22
N ILE A 404 -20.74 12.99 -29.65
CA ILE A 404 -21.78 13.40 -28.70
C ILE A 404 -23.15 13.40 -29.38
N TRP A 405 -23.25 13.92 -30.61
CA TRP A 405 -24.50 13.92 -31.36
C TRP A 405 -24.97 12.50 -31.66
N GLU A 406 -24.08 11.63 -32.15
CA GLU A 406 -24.38 10.22 -32.39
C GLU A 406 -24.89 9.50 -31.13
N SER A 407 -24.31 9.82 -29.97
CA SER A 407 -24.63 9.12 -28.72
C SER A 407 -25.79 9.71 -27.92
N LEU A 408 -25.96 11.04 -27.94
CA LEU A 408 -26.93 11.79 -27.11
C LEU A 408 -28.05 12.45 -27.93
N GLY A 409 -27.95 12.47 -29.26
CA GLY A 409 -28.96 13.04 -30.15
C GLY A 409 -29.01 14.57 -30.15
N VAL A 410 -28.02 15.25 -29.60
CA VAL A 410 -27.98 16.73 -29.57
C VAL A 410 -27.24 17.24 -30.80
N VAL A 411 -27.93 17.99 -31.66
CA VAL A 411 -27.35 18.61 -32.87
C VAL A 411 -26.11 19.42 -32.52
N LYS A 412 -25.04 19.27 -33.31
CA LYS A 412 -23.71 19.87 -33.06
C LYS A 412 -23.79 21.38 -32.78
N GLU A 413 -24.56 22.13 -33.56
CA GLU A 413 -24.74 23.59 -33.42
C GLU A 413 -25.42 23.96 -32.10
N ASN A 414 -26.23 23.05 -31.55
CA ASN A 414 -26.92 23.27 -30.29
C ASN A 414 -26.06 22.94 -29.07
N GLN A 415 -24.95 22.21 -29.25
CA GLN A 415 -24.09 21.76 -28.16
C GLN A 415 -23.20 22.88 -27.61
N ILE A 416 -23.41 23.22 -26.33
CA ILE A 416 -22.48 24.04 -25.55
C ILE A 416 -21.71 23.11 -24.62
N LEU A 417 -20.44 22.84 -24.97
CA LEU A 417 -19.56 21.93 -24.23
C LEU A 417 -18.79 22.67 -23.14
N HIS A 418 -18.72 22.05 -21.97
CA HIS A 418 -18.01 22.60 -20.81
C HIS A 418 -17.08 21.58 -20.18
N LYS A 419 -15.91 22.06 -19.73
CA LYS A 419 -15.01 21.37 -18.80
C LYS A 419 -14.96 22.16 -17.49
N GLY A 420 -15.61 21.64 -16.46
CA GLY A 420 -15.81 22.39 -15.21
C GLY A 420 -16.61 23.67 -15.47
N SER A 421 -16.01 24.82 -15.17
CA SER A 421 -16.58 26.15 -15.45
C SER A 421 -16.21 26.72 -16.82
N ARG A 422 -15.24 26.14 -17.54
CA ARG A 422 -14.74 26.65 -18.82
C ARG A 422 -15.59 26.14 -19.98
N VAL A 423 -16.01 27.04 -20.87
CA VAL A 423 -16.66 26.71 -22.16
C VAL A 423 -15.59 26.29 -23.17
N ILE A 424 -15.89 25.29 -23.98
CA ILE A 424 -15.04 24.81 -25.08
C ILE A 424 -15.73 25.18 -26.40
N ASP A 425 -15.14 26.12 -27.14
CA ASP A 425 -15.73 26.74 -28.33
C ASP A 425 -14.88 26.62 -29.61
N GLN A 426 -13.62 26.17 -29.51
CA GLN A 426 -12.72 26.04 -30.67
C GLN A 426 -12.86 24.67 -31.35
N GLU A 427 -13.61 24.60 -32.44
CA GLU A 427 -13.94 23.32 -33.11
C GLU A 427 -12.75 22.65 -33.82
N THR A 428 -11.76 23.44 -34.24
CA THR A 428 -10.55 22.98 -34.94
C THR A 428 -9.46 22.50 -33.98
N ALA A 429 -9.55 22.83 -32.69
CA ALA A 429 -8.60 22.40 -31.69
C ALA A 429 -8.76 20.92 -31.38
N THR A 430 -7.67 20.27 -30.98
CA THR A 430 -7.69 18.87 -30.52
C THR A 430 -8.04 18.79 -29.03
N LEU A 431 -8.38 17.59 -28.54
CA LEU A 431 -8.59 17.36 -27.12
C LEU A 431 -7.34 17.70 -26.30
N ALA A 432 -6.14 17.40 -26.83
CA ALA A 432 -4.88 17.79 -26.22
C ALA A 432 -4.74 19.32 -26.11
N ASP A 433 -5.06 20.08 -27.17
CA ASP A 433 -5.01 21.56 -27.16
C ASP A 433 -5.95 22.17 -26.10
N MET A 434 -7.06 21.48 -25.82
CA MET A 434 -8.04 21.86 -24.81
C MET A 434 -7.72 21.33 -23.40
N ASN A 435 -6.57 20.69 -23.22
CA ASN A 435 -6.17 19.99 -21.99
C ASN A 435 -7.23 19.01 -21.50
N ILE A 436 -7.94 18.32 -22.39
CA ILE A 436 -8.87 17.24 -22.04
C ILE A 436 -8.05 15.95 -21.94
N PHE A 437 -8.13 15.29 -20.79
CA PHE A 437 -7.33 14.11 -20.46
C PHE A 437 -8.23 12.87 -20.27
N PRO A 438 -7.65 11.67 -20.34
CA PRO A 438 -8.35 10.44 -20.00
C PRO A 438 -9.04 10.51 -18.62
N GLY A 439 -10.28 10.05 -18.55
CA GLY A 439 -11.10 10.04 -17.34
C GLY A 439 -11.79 11.37 -17.01
N ASP A 440 -11.57 12.43 -17.80
CA ASP A 440 -12.21 13.72 -17.59
C ASP A 440 -13.73 13.66 -17.71
N ARG A 441 -14.40 14.56 -17.00
CA ARG A 441 -15.85 14.73 -17.01
C ARG A 441 -16.22 16.05 -17.67
N LEU A 442 -16.84 15.94 -18.84
CA LEU A 442 -17.40 17.06 -19.59
C LEU A 442 -18.92 17.09 -19.43
N TRP A 443 -19.51 18.26 -19.62
CA TRP A 443 -20.97 18.37 -19.69
C TRP A 443 -21.40 19.23 -20.87
N VAL A 444 -22.51 18.84 -21.47
CA VAL A 444 -23.09 19.45 -22.66
C VAL A 444 -24.45 20.02 -22.27
N LYS A 445 -24.66 21.27 -22.65
CA LYS A 445 -25.96 21.93 -22.59
C LYS A 445 -26.51 22.05 -24.00
N ASP A 446 -27.74 21.60 -24.18
CA ASP A 446 -28.50 21.81 -25.40
C ASP A 446 -29.10 23.23 -25.39
N SER A 447 -28.86 23.99 -26.46
CA SER A 447 -29.44 25.33 -26.63
C SER A 447 -30.79 25.32 -27.32
N GLU A 448 -31.21 24.20 -27.93
CA GLU A 448 -32.52 24.02 -28.60
C GLU A 448 -32.81 25.07 -29.71
N ILE A 449 -31.77 25.67 -30.31
CA ILE A 449 -31.91 26.76 -31.30
C ILE A 449 -32.16 26.22 -32.71
N HIS A 450 -31.60 25.06 -33.06
CA HIS A 450 -31.70 24.44 -34.37
C HIS A 450 -32.60 23.19 -34.29
N GLU A 451 -33.56 23.07 -35.21
CA GLU A 451 -34.45 21.91 -35.32
C GLU A 451 -33.71 20.66 -35.84
N ASP A 452 -34.23 19.48 -35.50
CA ASP A 452 -33.66 18.14 -35.75
C ASP A 452 -33.14 17.94 -37.20
N ARG A 453 -31.88 18.31 -37.44
CA ARG A 453 -31.14 17.91 -38.64
C ARG A 453 -30.71 16.45 -38.51
N ASP A 454 -30.74 15.70 -39.60
CA ASP A 454 -30.19 14.34 -39.60
C ASP A 454 -28.66 14.43 -39.74
N ILE A 455 -27.92 13.58 -39.01
CA ILE A 455 -26.46 13.47 -39.08
C ILE A 455 -26.03 13.12 -40.52
N ALA A 456 -26.87 12.38 -41.24
CA ALA A 456 -26.60 11.98 -42.62
C ALA A 456 -26.44 13.17 -43.59
N ASP A 457 -27.19 14.26 -43.39
CA ASP A 457 -27.18 15.42 -44.28
C ASP A 457 -25.86 16.21 -44.19
N GLU A 458 -25.23 16.27 -43.01
CA GLU A 458 -23.95 16.99 -42.83
C GLU A 458 -22.74 16.18 -43.33
N LEU A 459 -22.81 14.84 -43.29
CA LEU A 459 -21.77 13.97 -43.83
C LEU A 459 -21.75 13.94 -45.37
N SER A 460 -22.88 14.23 -46.04
CA SER A 460 -22.94 14.27 -47.51
C SER A 460 -22.19 15.46 -48.14
N ASP A 461 -22.08 16.59 -47.44
CA ASP A 461 -21.53 17.82 -48.02
C ASP A 461 -20.00 17.87 -48.09
N GLN A 462 -19.28 16.94 -47.43
CA GLN A 462 -17.81 16.86 -47.51
C GLN A 462 -17.27 16.17 -48.78
N LYS A 463 -18.12 15.73 -49.71
CA LYS A 463 -17.73 14.98 -50.90
C LYS A 463 -18.03 15.68 -52.24
N MET A 464 -17.84 16.98 -52.33
CA MET A 464 -17.73 17.68 -53.62
C MET A 464 -16.59 18.71 -53.60
N ASN A 465 -15.35 18.22 -53.65
CA ASN A 465 -14.23 19.04 -54.10
C ASN A 465 -14.03 18.82 -55.61
N VAL A 466 -14.57 19.76 -56.38
CA VAL A 466 -14.05 20.35 -57.63
C VAL A 466 -13.29 19.40 -58.55
N GLU A 467 -13.99 18.85 -59.54
CA GLU A 467 -13.36 18.34 -60.77
C GLU A 467 -12.74 19.53 -61.54
N ASN A 468 -11.42 19.65 -61.51
CA ASN A 468 -10.68 20.38 -62.52
C ASN A 468 -10.79 19.61 -63.84
N ILE A 469 -11.67 20.06 -64.74
CA ILE A 469 -11.73 19.57 -66.12
C ILE A 469 -10.51 20.12 -66.85
N GLU A 470 -9.53 19.26 -67.10
CA GLU A 470 -8.39 19.51 -67.97
C GLU A 470 -8.84 19.56 -69.45
N GLU A 471 -8.50 20.64 -70.13
CA GLU A 471 -8.54 20.74 -71.60
C GLU A 471 -7.44 19.85 -72.22
N GLY A 472 -7.84 18.88 -73.04
CA GLY A 472 -6.91 18.01 -73.75
C GLY A 472 -7.49 17.44 -75.05
N PHE A 473 -6.77 17.66 -76.14
CA PHE A 473 -6.91 17.09 -77.49
C PHE A 473 -7.96 17.68 -78.44
N ARG A 474 -7.55 18.77 -79.11
CA ARG A 474 -8.01 19.14 -80.45
C ARG A 474 -7.67 18.04 -81.46
N GLY A 475 -8.69 17.30 -81.88
CA GLY A 475 -8.65 16.41 -83.03
C GLY A 475 -8.61 17.21 -84.34
N THR A 476 -7.57 16.94 -85.12
CA THR A 476 -7.30 17.51 -86.45
C THR A 476 -8.34 17.08 -87.48
N LEU A 477 -8.67 18.03 -88.36
CA LEU A 477 -9.59 17.97 -89.50
C LEU A 477 -9.45 16.74 -90.40
N LEU A 478 -10.59 16.11 -90.69
CA LEU A 478 -10.82 15.25 -91.85
C LEU A 478 -11.01 16.12 -93.11
N THR A 479 -10.17 15.92 -94.13
CA THR A 479 -10.51 16.23 -95.53
C THR A 479 -10.21 15.01 -96.39
N ALA A 480 -11.09 14.78 -97.36
CA ALA A 480 -11.29 13.56 -98.12
C ALA A 480 -10.60 13.54 -99.50
N ASN A 481 -10.66 12.35 -100.12
CA ASN A 481 -10.38 11.98 -101.53
C ASN A 481 -8.88 11.74 -101.85
N ILE A 482 -8.47 10.77 -102.69
CA ILE A 482 -9.05 10.24 -103.94
C ILE A 482 -8.58 8.79 -104.23
N SER A 483 -9.48 8.02 -104.87
CA SER A 483 -9.30 6.92 -105.86
C SER A 483 -8.90 5.50 -105.48
N SER A 484 -9.91 4.65 -105.64
CA SER A 484 -9.88 3.30 -106.20
C SER A 484 -9.55 3.24 -107.71
N GLN A 485 -8.88 2.16 -108.11
CA GLN A 485 -8.95 1.46 -109.40
C GLN A 485 -8.36 0.06 -109.11
N VAL A 486 -8.83 -1.12 -109.52
CA VAL A 486 -9.72 -1.68 -110.56
C VAL A 486 -10.05 -3.10 -109.99
N VAL A 487 -11.25 -3.69 -110.00
CA VAL A 487 -12.09 -4.29 -111.07
C VAL A 487 -13.43 -4.64 -110.41
#